data_AF-A0A6J1X6H2-F1
#
_entry.id   AF-A0A6J1X6H2-F1
#
_cell.length_a   1.000
_cell.length_b   1.000
_cell.length_c   1.000
_cell.angle_alpha   90.00
_cell.angle_beta   90.00
_cell.angle_gamma   90.00
#
_symmetry.space_group_name_H-M   'P 1'
#
loop_
_entity.id
_entity.type
_entity.pdbx_description
1 polymer ?
#
loop_
_entity_poly.entity_id
_entity_poly.type
_entity_poly.pdbx_seq_one_letter_code
_entity_poly.pdbx_strand_id
1 'polypeptide(L)'
;MLSQKSSESVNAKKRFLKNEHILTVLLCAVSIPLSMSMWIVNLIYSKFIIRNEGFDEPVVISPARWLSSCFIPLVITFVGYRKKSLSISGALLGFGVGFILTLSNYCFLAVLFTFFISSSKATKVRPHLKHKFDPEYKEGGQRNWIQVLCNGGMATQLALLYLLDVGACERPIDFIRDYRASWLCMGVLGVFSSCNGDTWASELGTVISSSEPYLITSLKRVPKGTNGGISLIGTFFSGLGGFIIGLSYYLAVLYFADRSVLPYAPSQWPLLVYGTLGGLIGSFIDSLMGATLQYSGLDKDGKIVSHSSISVKHISGKNILDNHSVNLITTVIMGLLMPTISKNLWPMY
;
A
#
# COMPACT_ATOMS: atom_id res chain seq x y z
N MET A 1 8.83 -26.36 41.92
CA MET A 1 8.32 -24.98 41.92
C MET A 1 8.52 -24.21 40.61
N LEU A 2 9.64 -24.36 39.88
CA LEU A 2 9.85 -23.61 38.61
C LEU A 2 9.01 -24.10 37.41
N SER A 3 8.67 -25.39 37.35
CA SER A 3 7.84 -25.99 36.28
C SER A 3 6.35 -25.61 36.38
N GLN A 4 5.82 -25.44 37.60
CA GLN A 4 4.44 -24.99 37.83
C GLN A 4 4.23 -23.51 37.48
N LYS A 5 5.22 -22.66 37.76
CA LYS A 5 5.15 -21.22 37.42
C LYS A 5 5.18 -20.99 35.90
N SER A 6 5.89 -21.82 35.15
CA SER A 6 5.91 -21.71 33.68
C SER A 6 4.59 -22.18 33.06
N SER A 7 4.00 -23.28 33.56
CA SER A 7 2.73 -23.79 33.08
C SER A 7 1.55 -22.87 33.41
N GLU A 8 1.55 -22.23 34.58
CA GLU A 8 0.56 -21.20 34.95
C GLU A 8 0.69 -19.94 34.08
N SER A 9 1.92 -19.48 33.79
CA SER A 9 2.13 -18.32 32.92
C SER A 9 1.68 -18.59 31.48
N VAL A 10 1.90 -19.80 30.96
CA VAL A 10 1.48 -20.24 29.63
C VAL A 10 -0.04 -20.42 29.58
N ASN A 11 -0.65 -20.95 30.64
CA ASN A 11 -2.09 -21.08 30.76
C ASN A 11 -2.80 -19.72 30.95
N ALA A 12 -2.22 -18.78 31.69
CA ALA A 12 -2.73 -17.42 31.82
C ALA A 12 -2.67 -16.66 30.48
N LYS A 13 -1.56 -16.80 29.72
CA LYS A 13 -1.42 -16.25 28.37
C LYS A 13 -2.42 -16.87 27.39
N LYS A 14 -2.67 -18.18 27.48
CA LYS A 14 -3.73 -18.87 26.72
C LYS A 14 -5.15 -18.45 27.14
N ARG A 15 -5.39 -18.16 28.42
CA ARG A 15 -6.70 -17.73 28.95
C ARG A 15 -7.05 -16.29 28.57
N PHE A 16 -6.06 -15.40 28.54
CA PHE A 16 -6.21 -14.04 28.02
C PHE A 16 -6.52 -14.02 26.51
N LEU A 17 -6.03 -15.02 25.78
CA LEU A 17 -6.32 -15.20 24.35
C LEU A 17 -7.65 -15.88 24.06
N LYS A 18 -8.36 -16.40 25.08
CA LYS A 18 -9.61 -17.17 24.90
C LYS A 18 -10.88 -16.34 25.06
N ASN A 19 -10.78 -15.10 25.55
CA ASN A 19 -11.92 -14.18 25.59
C ASN A 19 -11.91 -13.29 24.36
N GLU A 20 -12.45 -13.78 23.25
CA GLU A 20 -12.61 -13.02 22.00
C GLU A 20 -13.30 -11.66 22.22
N HIS A 21 -14.17 -11.57 23.24
CA HIS A 21 -14.88 -10.35 23.60
C HIS A 21 -14.01 -9.29 24.30
N ILE A 22 -12.99 -9.67 25.09
CA ILE A 22 -12.16 -8.68 25.82
C ILE A 22 -11.39 -7.80 24.84
N LEU A 23 -10.88 -8.40 23.76
CA LEU A 23 -10.18 -7.67 22.72
C LEU A 23 -11.11 -6.69 22.02
N THR A 24 -12.30 -7.13 21.62
CA THR A 24 -13.31 -6.28 20.98
C THR A 24 -13.71 -5.11 21.88
N VAL A 25 -13.93 -5.38 23.18
CA VAL A 25 -14.24 -4.34 24.18
C VAL A 25 -13.11 -3.33 24.31
N LEU A 26 -11.85 -3.78 24.36
CA LEU A 26 -10.68 -2.88 24.41
C LEU A 26 -10.54 -2.02 23.14
N LEU A 27 -10.73 -2.60 21.96
CA LEU A 27 -10.69 -1.87 20.69
C LEU A 27 -11.78 -0.79 20.64
N CYS A 28 -13.01 -1.11 21.05
CA CYS A 28 -14.10 -0.15 21.15
C CYS A 28 -13.84 0.92 22.22
N ALA A 29 -13.33 0.53 23.39
CA ALA A 29 -13.05 1.44 24.49
C ALA A 29 -11.95 2.48 24.18
N VAL A 30 -11.05 2.19 23.24
CA VAL A 30 -10.05 3.16 22.78
C VAL A 30 -10.55 3.96 21.58
N SER A 31 -11.15 3.30 20.59
CA SER A 31 -11.55 3.95 19.32
C SER A 31 -12.73 4.91 19.49
N ILE A 32 -13.73 4.58 20.30
CA ILE A 32 -14.92 5.42 20.48
C ILE A 32 -14.54 6.75 21.16
N PRO A 33 -13.86 6.79 22.32
CA PRO A 33 -13.48 8.07 22.93
C PRO A 33 -12.52 8.89 22.07
N LEU A 34 -11.56 8.24 21.39
CA LEU A 34 -10.62 8.93 20.49
C LEU A 34 -11.34 9.58 19.30
N SER A 35 -12.28 8.86 18.68
CA SER A 35 -13.13 9.40 17.62
C SER A 35 -13.96 10.57 18.10
N MET A 36 -14.59 10.46 19.27
CA MET A 36 -15.43 11.52 19.82
C MET A 36 -14.62 12.77 20.17
N SER A 37 -13.41 12.62 20.71
CA SER A 37 -12.54 13.76 21.01
C SER A 37 -12.07 14.46 19.74
N MET A 38 -11.66 13.71 18.71
CA MET A 38 -11.28 14.28 17.41
C MET A 38 -12.44 14.99 16.73
N TRP A 39 -13.64 14.41 16.78
CA TRP A 39 -14.85 15.04 16.24
C TRP A 39 -15.20 16.34 16.98
N ILE A 40 -15.15 16.35 18.32
CA ILE A 40 -15.37 17.56 19.12
C ILE A 40 -14.34 18.64 18.76
N VAL A 41 -13.06 18.26 18.61
CA VAL A 41 -12.01 19.19 18.18
C VAL A 41 -12.29 19.73 16.78
N ASN A 42 -12.69 18.88 15.83
CA ASN A 42 -13.06 19.31 14.47
C ASN A 42 -14.25 20.27 14.50
N LEU A 43 -15.27 19.99 15.31
CA LEU A 43 -16.44 20.85 15.47
C LEU A 43 -16.07 22.22 16.07
N ILE A 44 -15.22 22.24 17.10
CA ILE A 44 -14.70 23.48 17.69
C ILE A 44 -13.86 24.24 16.65
N TYR A 45 -12.93 23.57 15.98
CA TYR A 45 -12.08 24.17 14.96
C TYR A 45 -12.91 24.83 13.85
N SER A 46 -13.85 24.09 13.26
CA SER A 46 -14.67 24.62 12.18
C SER A 46 -15.61 25.75 12.63
N LYS A 47 -16.11 25.71 13.88
CA LYS A 47 -17.00 26.75 14.42
C LYS A 47 -16.27 28.03 14.85
N PHE A 48 -15.04 27.94 15.33
CA PHE A 48 -14.30 29.08 15.89
C PHE A 48 -13.26 29.70 14.96
N ILE A 49 -12.66 28.92 14.04
CA ILE A 49 -11.55 29.40 13.20
C ILE A 49 -12.00 29.72 11.77
N ILE A 50 -12.92 28.94 11.18
CA ILE A 50 -13.50 29.18 9.84
C ILE A 50 -14.68 30.15 9.95
N ARG A 51 -14.54 31.22 10.74
CA ARG A 51 -15.60 32.22 10.95
C ARG A 51 -15.59 33.35 9.90
N ASN A 52 -14.70 33.31 8.92
CA ASN A 52 -14.40 34.50 8.12
C ASN A 52 -14.86 34.52 6.67
N GLU A 53 -15.35 33.43 6.06
CA GLU A 53 -15.82 33.51 4.67
C GLU A 53 -17.10 32.70 4.42
N GLY A 54 -18.23 33.39 4.30
CA GLY A 54 -19.47 32.88 3.71
C GLY A 54 -20.51 32.30 4.68
N PHE A 55 -21.77 32.29 4.22
CA PHE A 55 -22.93 31.67 4.87
C PHE A 55 -22.95 30.13 4.74
N ASP A 56 -21.84 29.51 4.30
CA ASP A 56 -21.76 28.08 4.14
C ASP A 56 -21.52 27.40 5.49
N GLU A 57 -22.32 26.37 5.80
CA GLU A 57 -22.14 25.59 7.03
C GLU A 57 -20.72 25.00 7.07
N PRO A 58 -20.03 25.01 8.23
CA PRO A 58 -18.71 24.41 8.34
C PRO A 58 -18.75 22.95 7.91
N VAL A 59 -17.82 22.53 7.06
CA VAL A 59 -17.64 21.13 6.66
C VAL A 59 -17.16 20.33 7.89
N VAL A 60 -18.10 19.85 8.69
CA VAL A 60 -17.84 19.02 9.87
C VAL A 60 -17.80 17.56 9.42
N ILE A 61 -16.67 16.90 9.65
CA ILE A 61 -16.51 15.48 9.35
C ILE A 61 -17.42 14.69 10.30
N SER A 62 -18.24 13.78 9.77
CA SER A 62 -19.22 13.06 10.58
C SER A 62 -18.57 12.19 11.68
N PRO A 63 -19.19 12.02 12.86
CA PRO A 63 -18.68 11.15 13.92
C PRO A 63 -18.43 9.71 13.44
N ALA A 64 -19.29 9.21 12.55
CA ALA A 64 -19.15 7.87 11.97
C ALA A 64 -17.85 7.72 11.18
N ARG A 65 -17.40 8.78 10.49
CA ARG A 65 -16.17 8.79 9.71
C ARG A 65 -14.92 8.88 10.58
N TRP A 66 -14.96 9.63 11.68
CA TRP A 66 -13.91 9.57 12.69
C TRP A 66 -13.81 8.19 13.32
N LEU A 67 -14.96 7.56 13.61
CA LEU A 67 -15.00 6.24 14.23
C LEU A 67 -14.44 5.17 13.30
N SER A 68 -14.85 5.17 12.03
CA SER A 68 -14.33 4.24 11.02
C SER A 68 -12.82 4.43 10.81
N SER A 69 -12.34 5.68 10.77
CA SER A 69 -10.92 6.01 10.59
C SER A 69 -10.04 5.61 11.76
N CYS A 70 -10.57 5.60 12.98
CA CYS A 70 -9.88 5.07 14.15
C CYS A 70 -9.99 3.54 14.24
N PHE A 71 -11.19 2.98 14.06
CA PHE A 71 -11.45 1.58 14.35
C PHE A 71 -10.89 0.64 13.28
N ILE A 72 -11.13 0.92 11.99
CA ILE A 72 -10.78 0.00 10.91
C ILE A 72 -9.25 -0.16 10.78
N PRO A 73 -8.44 0.91 10.70
CA PRO A 73 -6.98 0.79 10.67
C PRO A 73 -6.39 0.13 11.93
N LEU A 74 -7.00 0.37 13.10
CA LEU A 74 -6.57 -0.26 14.35
C LEU A 74 -6.75 -1.78 14.29
N VAL A 75 -7.91 -2.25 13.81
CA VAL A 75 -8.17 -3.69 13.61
C VAL A 75 -7.20 -4.28 12.60
N ILE A 76 -7.00 -3.63 11.44
CA ILE A 76 -6.12 -4.12 10.38
C ILE A 76 -4.68 -4.25 10.86
N THR A 77 -4.14 -3.23 11.51
CA THR A 77 -2.75 -3.23 11.99
C THR A 77 -2.55 -4.21 13.13
N PHE A 78 -3.52 -4.34 14.03
CA PHE A 78 -3.50 -5.34 15.09
C PHE A 78 -3.49 -6.77 14.52
N VAL A 79 -4.39 -7.08 13.58
CA VAL A 79 -4.43 -8.39 12.91
C VAL A 79 -3.13 -8.62 12.11
N GLY A 80 -2.61 -7.61 11.44
CA GLY A 80 -1.35 -7.65 10.70
C GLY A 80 -0.16 -7.98 11.61
N TYR A 81 -0.08 -7.36 12.78
CA TYR A 81 0.92 -7.66 13.80
C TYR A 81 0.77 -9.09 14.33
N ARG A 82 -0.45 -9.50 14.69
CA ARG A 82 -0.75 -10.87 15.16
C ARG A 82 -0.36 -11.95 14.14
N LYS A 83 -0.58 -11.69 12.85
CA LYS A 83 -0.23 -12.59 11.74
C LYS A 83 1.23 -12.51 11.31
N LYS A 84 2.08 -11.79 12.06
CA LYS A 84 3.50 -11.52 11.75
C LYS A 84 3.71 -10.96 10.34
N SER A 85 2.74 -10.20 9.82
CA SER A 85 2.86 -9.48 8.55
C SER A 85 3.37 -8.04 8.76
N LEU A 86 3.23 -7.51 9.97
CA LEU A 86 3.77 -6.21 10.39
C LEU A 86 4.60 -6.36 11.67
N SER A 87 5.68 -5.59 11.76
CA SER A 87 6.37 -5.32 13.02
C SER A 87 5.59 -4.29 13.85
N ILE A 88 5.98 -4.08 15.12
CA ILE A 88 5.34 -3.06 15.98
C ILE A 88 5.46 -1.66 15.37
N SER A 89 6.66 -1.28 14.89
CA SER A 89 6.88 0.01 14.26
C SER A 89 6.09 0.16 12.95
N GLY A 90 6.01 -0.92 12.16
CA GLY A 90 5.16 -0.97 10.97
C GLY A 90 3.67 -0.85 11.29
N ALA A 91 3.20 -1.45 12.39
CA ALA A 91 1.80 -1.34 12.83
C ALA A 91 1.45 0.09 13.29
N LEU A 92 2.35 0.77 14.02
CA LEU A 92 2.15 2.15 14.45
C LEU A 92 2.07 3.12 13.26
N LEU A 93 3.04 3.06 12.33
CA LEU A 93 2.98 3.92 11.15
C LEU A 93 1.84 3.53 10.22
N GLY A 94 1.58 2.23 10.05
CA GLY A 94 0.46 1.72 9.25
C GLY A 94 -0.89 2.16 9.79
N PHE A 95 -1.02 2.37 11.10
CA PHE A 95 -2.22 2.92 11.72
C PHE A 95 -2.41 4.37 11.30
N GLY A 96 -1.35 5.20 11.36
CA GLY A 96 -1.40 6.60 10.91
C GLY A 96 -1.71 6.73 9.42
N VAL A 97 -1.07 5.93 8.58
CA VAL A 97 -1.35 5.85 7.13
C VAL A 97 -2.82 5.46 6.90
N GLY A 98 -3.27 4.36 7.50
CA GLY A 98 -4.64 3.89 7.35
C GLY A 98 -5.67 4.90 7.87
N PHE A 99 -5.37 5.59 8.97
CA PHE A 99 -6.20 6.63 9.55
C PHE A 99 -6.40 7.78 8.56
N ILE A 100 -5.31 8.35 8.03
CA ILE A 100 -5.37 9.47 7.08
C ILE A 100 -6.13 9.05 5.82
N LEU A 101 -5.81 7.90 5.23
CA LEU A 101 -6.47 7.43 4.01
C LEU A 101 -7.97 7.20 4.24
N THR A 102 -8.35 6.58 5.36
CA THR A 102 -9.76 6.33 5.69
C THR A 102 -10.53 7.62 5.94
N LEU A 103 -9.92 8.56 6.68
CA LEU A 103 -10.53 9.85 6.97
C LEU A 103 -10.74 10.65 5.67
N SER A 104 -9.79 10.56 4.74
CA SER A 104 -9.81 11.29 3.47
C SER A 104 -10.85 10.75 2.49
N ASN A 105 -10.82 9.45 2.19
CA ASN A 105 -11.70 8.82 1.19
C ASN A 105 -11.74 7.28 1.42
N TYR A 106 -12.93 6.69 1.56
CA TYR A 106 -13.08 5.25 1.75
C TYR A 106 -12.55 4.41 0.58
N CYS A 107 -12.48 4.96 -0.64
CA CYS A 107 -11.83 4.31 -1.77
C CYS A 107 -10.32 4.13 -1.53
N PHE A 108 -9.67 5.08 -0.84
CA PHE A 108 -8.25 4.98 -0.46
C PHE A 108 -8.02 3.87 0.57
N LEU A 109 -8.94 3.74 1.54
CA LEU A 109 -8.94 2.60 2.46
C LEU A 109 -9.09 1.28 1.69
N ALA A 110 -10.02 1.19 0.74
CA ALA A 110 -10.27 -0.02 -0.03
C ALA A 110 -9.01 -0.48 -0.77
N VAL A 111 -8.32 0.41 -1.49
CA VAL A 111 -7.09 0.05 -2.20
C VAL A 111 -5.92 -0.26 -1.26
N LEU A 112 -5.75 0.49 -0.16
CA LEU A 112 -4.74 0.19 0.86
C LEU A 112 -4.96 -1.21 1.45
N PHE A 113 -6.21 -1.53 1.79
CA PHE A 113 -6.58 -2.82 2.36
C PHE A 113 -6.36 -3.96 1.38
N THR A 114 -6.78 -3.78 0.12
CA THR A 114 -6.55 -4.75 -0.95
C THR A 114 -5.06 -4.98 -1.17
N PHE A 115 -4.26 -3.92 -1.26
CA PHE A 115 -2.79 -4.02 -1.33
C PHE A 115 -2.25 -4.80 -0.14
N PHE A 116 -2.58 -4.39 1.09
CA PHE A 116 -2.05 -5.01 2.29
C PHE A 116 -2.36 -6.51 2.36
N ILE A 117 -3.60 -6.91 2.14
CA ILE A 117 -4.00 -8.33 2.19
C ILE A 117 -3.38 -9.12 1.05
N SER A 118 -3.52 -8.64 -0.18
CA SER A 118 -3.08 -9.38 -1.36
C SER A 118 -1.56 -9.56 -1.36
N SER A 119 -0.81 -8.49 -1.11
CA SER A 119 0.65 -8.54 -0.98
C SER A 119 1.09 -9.38 0.21
N SER A 120 0.39 -9.33 1.36
CA SER A 120 0.75 -10.19 2.51
C SER A 120 0.51 -11.68 2.23
N LYS A 121 -0.49 -12.02 1.41
CA LYS A 121 -0.72 -13.40 0.95
C LYS A 121 0.37 -13.81 -0.05
N ALA A 122 0.70 -12.95 -1.01
CA ALA A 122 1.74 -13.19 -2.02
C ALA A 122 3.12 -13.50 -1.38
N THR A 123 3.53 -12.71 -0.37
CA THR A 123 4.79 -12.95 0.35
C THR A 123 4.82 -14.32 1.03
N LYS A 124 3.68 -14.84 1.49
CA LYS A 124 3.59 -16.15 2.16
C LYS A 124 3.53 -17.35 1.21
N VAL A 125 3.52 -17.15 -0.11
CA VAL A 125 3.53 -18.24 -1.08
C VAL A 125 4.92 -18.87 -1.17
N ARG A 126 5.00 -20.19 -0.96
CA ARG A 126 6.22 -21.03 -1.06
C ARG A 126 7.49 -20.40 -0.43
N PRO A 127 7.50 -20.13 0.88
CA PRO A 127 8.62 -19.48 1.56
C PRO A 127 9.94 -20.26 1.46
N HIS A 128 9.89 -21.58 1.34
CA HIS A 128 11.06 -22.46 1.18
C HIS A 128 11.87 -22.21 -0.10
N LEU A 129 11.23 -21.71 -1.17
CA LEU A 129 11.94 -21.33 -2.40
C LEU A 129 12.59 -19.95 -2.27
N LYS A 130 11.96 -19.03 -1.51
CA LYS A 130 12.45 -17.67 -1.31
C LYS A 130 13.71 -17.65 -0.46
N HIS A 131 13.77 -18.45 0.59
CA HIS A 131 14.99 -18.64 1.41
C HIS A 131 16.22 -19.11 0.63
N LYS A 132 16.04 -19.75 -0.55
CA LYS A 132 17.17 -20.20 -1.36
C LYS A 132 17.84 -19.06 -2.12
N PHE A 133 17.09 -18.03 -2.50
CA PHE A 133 17.58 -16.96 -3.39
C PHE A 133 17.62 -15.59 -2.72
N ASP A 134 16.87 -15.37 -1.63
CA ASP A 134 16.86 -14.13 -0.85
C ASP A 134 17.44 -14.37 0.56
N PRO A 135 18.69 -13.93 0.82
CA PRO A 135 19.32 -14.06 2.13
C PRO A 135 18.76 -13.10 3.20
N GLU A 136 18.04 -12.05 2.82
CA GLU A 136 17.42 -11.08 3.74
C GLU A 136 15.95 -11.42 4.08
N TYR A 137 15.42 -12.52 3.54
CA TYR A 137 14.05 -12.95 3.73
C TYR A 137 13.74 -13.20 5.23
N LYS A 138 12.84 -12.38 5.79
CA LYS A 138 12.34 -12.54 7.17
C LYS A 138 11.13 -13.45 7.20
N GLU A 139 11.14 -14.45 8.10
CA GLU A 139 9.99 -15.34 8.32
C GLU A 139 8.70 -14.54 8.59
N GLY A 140 7.69 -14.77 7.75
CA GLY A 140 6.38 -14.14 7.83
C GLY A 140 6.21 -12.85 7.02
N GLY A 141 7.29 -12.31 6.43
CA GLY A 141 7.26 -11.08 5.64
C GLY A 141 6.95 -9.84 6.49
N GLN A 142 7.56 -9.73 7.67
CA GLN A 142 7.27 -8.66 8.63
C GLN A 142 7.70 -7.29 8.10
N ARG A 143 6.72 -6.47 7.70
CA ARG A 143 6.99 -5.12 7.21
C ARG A 143 7.30 -4.15 8.35
N ASN A 144 8.37 -3.37 8.20
CA ASN A 144 8.78 -2.33 9.14
C ASN A 144 8.19 -0.96 8.77
N TRP A 145 8.36 0.03 9.64
CA TRP A 145 7.89 1.39 9.37
C TRP A 145 8.50 1.99 8.10
N ILE A 146 9.76 1.65 7.76
CA ILE A 146 10.42 2.13 6.53
C ILE A 146 9.67 1.63 5.30
N GLN A 147 9.36 0.32 5.23
CA GLN A 147 8.58 -0.24 4.13
C GLN A 147 7.17 0.35 4.04
N VAL A 148 6.52 0.60 5.18
CA VAL A 148 5.21 1.26 5.21
C VAL A 148 5.32 2.70 4.67
N LEU A 149 6.37 3.43 5.03
CA LEU A 149 6.63 4.78 4.55
C LEU A 149 6.95 4.81 3.05
N CYS A 150 7.84 3.95 2.57
CA CYS A 150 8.25 3.91 1.17
C CYS A 150 7.10 3.51 0.24
N ASN A 151 6.24 2.57 0.67
CA ASN A 151 5.18 2.04 -0.18
C ASN A 151 3.85 2.82 -0.03
N GLY A 152 3.65 3.53 1.08
CA GLY A 152 2.39 4.20 1.41
C GLY A 152 2.51 5.70 1.70
N GLY A 153 3.72 6.25 1.82
CA GLY A 153 3.97 7.64 2.20
C GLY A 153 3.46 8.63 1.16
N MET A 154 3.77 8.41 -0.13
CA MET A 154 3.26 9.27 -1.21
C MET A 154 1.73 9.23 -1.27
N ALA A 155 1.11 8.04 -1.16
CA ALA A 155 -0.35 7.93 -1.12
C ALA A 155 -0.95 8.64 0.10
N THR A 156 -0.25 8.63 1.25
CA THR A 156 -0.67 9.33 2.47
C THR A 156 -0.60 10.84 2.30
N GLN A 157 0.45 11.34 1.66
CA GLN A 157 0.57 12.75 1.31
C GLN A 157 -0.56 13.19 0.35
N LEU A 158 -0.81 12.42 -0.71
CA LEU A 158 -1.90 12.70 -1.65
C LEU A 158 -3.28 12.65 -0.97
N ALA A 159 -3.50 11.69 -0.07
CA ALA A 159 -4.72 11.59 0.72
C ALA A 159 -4.88 12.78 1.66
N LEU A 160 -3.81 13.21 2.34
CA LEU A 160 -3.84 14.40 3.18
C LEU A 160 -4.17 15.66 2.37
N LEU A 161 -3.56 15.81 1.19
CA LEU A 161 -3.90 16.91 0.26
C LEU A 161 -5.37 16.84 -0.16
N TYR A 162 -5.89 15.64 -0.45
CA TYR A 162 -7.31 15.44 -0.77
C TYR A 162 -8.20 15.87 0.40
N LEU A 163 -7.87 15.47 1.62
CA LEU A 163 -8.62 15.85 2.83
C LEU A 163 -8.62 17.37 3.07
N LEU A 164 -7.51 18.05 2.81
CA LEU A 164 -7.38 19.50 3.02
C LEU A 164 -8.07 20.32 1.92
N ASP A 165 -8.05 19.83 0.68
CA ASP A 165 -8.46 20.59 -0.51
C ASP A 165 -9.87 20.24 -1.00
N VAL A 166 -10.27 18.97 -0.86
CA VAL A 166 -11.57 18.45 -1.29
C VAL A 166 -12.46 18.16 -0.08
N GLY A 167 -11.86 17.81 1.05
CA GLY A 167 -12.58 17.39 2.25
C GLY A 167 -12.79 15.88 2.33
N ALA A 168 -13.47 15.47 3.41
CA ALA A 168 -13.69 14.08 3.76
C ALA A 168 -14.92 13.51 3.02
N CYS A 169 -14.80 13.28 1.71
CA CYS A 169 -15.88 12.78 0.86
C CYS A 169 -15.42 11.89 -0.30
N GLU A 170 -16.33 11.08 -0.82
CA GLU A 170 -16.10 10.15 -1.93
C GLU A 170 -16.62 10.76 -3.25
N ARG A 171 -15.70 11.15 -4.12
CA ARG A 171 -16.02 11.70 -5.46
C ARG A 171 -15.68 10.68 -6.55
N PRO A 172 -16.57 10.48 -7.54
CA PRO A 172 -16.21 9.73 -8.74
C PRO A 172 -15.13 10.48 -9.54
N ILE A 173 -14.38 9.78 -10.39
CA ILE A 173 -13.38 10.40 -11.24
C ILE A 173 -14.08 11.18 -12.35
N ASP A 174 -13.92 12.50 -12.31
CA ASP A 174 -14.39 13.46 -13.30
C ASP A 174 -13.35 14.59 -13.45
N PHE A 175 -12.58 14.55 -14.53
CA PHE A 175 -11.54 15.55 -14.80
C PHE A 175 -12.09 16.89 -15.29
N ILE A 176 -13.37 16.99 -15.62
CA ILE A 176 -14.02 18.23 -16.09
C ILE A 176 -14.55 19.01 -14.89
N ARG A 177 -15.36 18.35 -14.05
CA ARG A 177 -16.03 19.00 -12.91
C ARG A 177 -15.16 19.03 -11.67
N ASP A 178 -14.46 17.94 -11.38
CA ASP A 178 -13.74 17.72 -10.13
C ASP A 178 -12.25 17.38 -10.40
N TYR A 179 -11.56 18.22 -11.20
CA TYR A 179 -10.19 17.97 -11.66
C TYR A 179 -9.22 17.64 -10.52
N ARG A 180 -9.19 18.46 -9.45
CA ARG A 180 -8.24 18.30 -8.34
C ARG A 180 -8.47 16.99 -7.57
N ALA A 181 -9.73 16.69 -7.27
CA ALA A 181 -10.13 15.44 -6.61
C ALA A 181 -9.75 14.22 -7.45
N SER A 182 -10.10 14.24 -8.74
CA SER A 182 -9.79 13.18 -9.71
C SER A 182 -8.29 12.94 -9.86
N TRP A 183 -7.50 14.01 -9.92
CA TRP A 183 -6.04 13.94 -10.02
C TRP A 183 -5.43 13.30 -8.77
N LEU A 184 -5.84 13.73 -7.57
CA LEU A 184 -5.34 13.15 -6.32
C LEU A 184 -5.76 11.67 -6.16
N CYS A 185 -7.02 11.33 -6.50
CA CYS A 185 -7.52 9.97 -6.50
C CYS A 185 -6.72 9.04 -7.42
N MET A 186 -6.45 9.49 -8.64
CA MET A 186 -5.66 8.72 -9.61
C MET A 186 -4.19 8.59 -9.21
N GLY A 187 -3.63 9.57 -8.50
CA GLY A 187 -2.32 9.45 -7.88
C GLY A 187 -2.26 8.36 -6.81
N VAL A 188 -3.24 8.31 -5.90
CA VAL A 188 -3.34 7.25 -4.87
C VAL A 188 -3.51 5.87 -5.52
N LEU A 189 -4.37 5.76 -6.54
CA LEU A 189 -4.51 4.52 -7.31
C LEU A 189 -3.17 4.09 -7.91
N GLY A 190 -2.45 5.02 -8.55
CA GLY A 190 -1.16 4.77 -9.17
C GLY A 190 -0.12 4.21 -8.21
N VAL A 191 0.00 4.82 -7.03
CA VAL A 191 0.93 4.38 -5.96
C VAL A 191 0.63 2.95 -5.52
N PHE A 192 -0.63 2.62 -5.20
CA PHE A 192 -0.95 1.28 -4.71
C PHE A 192 -0.92 0.22 -5.81
N SER A 193 -1.30 0.59 -7.04
CA SER A 193 -1.18 -0.29 -8.20
C SER A 193 0.27 -0.64 -8.49
N SER A 194 1.19 0.33 -8.45
CA SER A 194 2.63 0.06 -8.66
C SER A 194 3.21 -0.83 -7.56
N CYS A 195 2.93 -0.51 -6.29
CA CYS A 195 3.40 -1.30 -5.15
C CYS A 195 2.88 -2.74 -5.19
N ASN A 196 1.60 -2.93 -5.50
CA ASN A 196 1.00 -4.26 -5.56
C ASN A 196 1.51 -5.05 -6.78
N GLY A 197 1.65 -4.39 -7.92
CA GLY A 197 2.19 -4.99 -9.14
C GLY A 197 3.62 -5.48 -8.94
N ASP A 198 4.49 -4.64 -8.39
CA ASP A 198 5.87 -5.02 -8.06
C ASP A 198 5.93 -6.20 -7.07
N THR A 199 5.15 -6.13 -5.99
CA THR A 199 5.11 -7.22 -5.00
C THR A 199 4.61 -8.53 -5.62
N TRP A 200 3.61 -8.49 -6.50
CA TRP A 200 3.12 -9.70 -7.16
C TRP A 200 4.13 -10.26 -8.16
N ALA A 201 4.82 -9.41 -8.91
CA ALA A 201 5.87 -9.83 -9.83
C ALA A 201 7.06 -10.48 -9.10
N SER A 202 7.53 -9.86 -8.02
CA SER A 202 8.67 -10.33 -7.24
C SER A 202 8.33 -11.55 -6.38
N GLU A 203 7.12 -11.65 -5.82
CA GLU A 203 6.76 -12.71 -4.87
C GLU A 203 6.09 -13.93 -5.54
N LEU A 204 5.24 -13.71 -6.54
CA LEU A 204 4.56 -14.78 -7.27
C LEU A 204 5.29 -15.11 -8.57
N GLY A 205 5.71 -14.08 -9.31
CA GLY A 205 6.38 -14.27 -10.59
C GLY A 205 7.68 -15.06 -10.49
N THR A 206 8.52 -14.77 -9.50
CA THR A 206 9.82 -15.46 -9.31
C THR A 206 9.65 -16.94 -8.93
N VAL A 207 8.60 -17.25 -8.16
CA VAL A 207 8.31 -18.58 -7.62
C VAL A 207 7.63 -19.47 -8.67
N ILE A 208 6.79 -18.88 -9.53
CA ILE A 208 6.02 -19.60 -10.54
C ILE A 208 6.78 -19.70 -11.86
N SER A 209 7.61 -18.71 -12.19
CA SER A 209 8.43 -18.77 -13.40
C SER A 209 9.47 -19.87 -13.32
N SER A 210 9.48 -20.79 -14.29
CA SER A 210 10.54 -21.79 -14.44
C SER A 210 11.76 -21.22 -15.18
N SER A 211 11.59 -20.13 -15.94
CA SER A 211 12.65 -19.49 -16.72
C SER A 211 13.41 -18.44 -15.91
N GLU A 212 14.68 -18.26 -16.27
CA GLU A 212 15.51 -17.17 -15.77
C GLU A 212 15.01 -15.82 -16.29
N PRO A 213 14.95 -14.79 -15.43
CA PRO A 213 14.57 -13.44 -15.86
C PRO A 213 15.61 -12.82 -16.79
N TYR A 214 15.17 -11.84 -17.57
CA TYR A 214 16.03 -11.00 -18.40
C TYR A 214 16.29 -9.67 -17.70
N LEU A 215 17.53 -9.20 -17.72
CA LEU A 215 17.84 -7.87 -17.20
C LEU A 215 17.22 -6.79 -18.11
N ILE A 216 16.44 -5.87 -17.54
CA ILE A 216 15.72 -4.84 -18.31
C ILE A 216 16.62 -3.96 -19.19
N THR A 217 17.87 -3.73 -18.79
CA THR A 217 18.81 -2.86 -19.52
C THR A 217 19.56 -3.57 -20.64
N SER A 218 19.97 -4.83 -20.43
CA SER A 218 20.82 -5.57 -21.38
C SER A 218 20.11 -6.70 -22.11
N LEU A 219 18.89 -7.04 -21.70
CA LEU A 219 18.11 -8.19 -22.18
C LEU A 219 18.86 -9.52 -22.11
N LYS A 220 19.87 -9.62 -21.23
CA LYS A 220 20.59 -10.86 -20.95
C LYS A 220 19.91 -11.63 -19.83
N ARG A 221 19.99 -12.97 -19.88
CA ARG A 221 19.49 -13.82 -18.79
C ARG A 221 20.33 -13.60 -17.54
N VAL A 222 19.64 -13.42 -16.41
CA VAL A 222 20.27 -13.23 -15.10
C VAL A 222 19.64 -14.18 -14.08
N PRO A 223 20.38 -14.58 -13.03
CA PRO A 223 19.84 -15.46 -12.01
C PRO A 223 18.64 -14.84 -11.29
N LYS A 224 17.74 -15.69 -10.77
CA LYS A 224 16.55 -15.24 -10.06
C LYS A 224 16.92 -14.47 -8.80
N GLY A 225 16.26 -13.33 -8.60
CA GLY A 225 16.54 -12.39 -7.50
C GLY A 225 17.45 -11.23 -7.89
N THR A 226 17.91 -11.15 -9.15
CA THR A 226 18.72 -10.02 -9.62
C THR A 226 17.86 -8.77 -9.67
N ASN A 227 18.33 -7.66 -9.09
CA ASN A 227 17.61 -6.39 -9.17
C ASN A 227 17.48 -5.95 -10.63
N GLY A 228 16.26 -5.63 -11.05
CA GLY A 228 15.92 -5.28 -12.42
C GLY A 228 15.76 -6.44 -13.40
N GLY A 229 15.64 -7.67 -12.90
CA GLY A 229 15.25 -8.84 -13.70
C GLY A 229 13.75 -8.87 -13.99
N ILE A 230 13.38 -8.81 -15.26
CA ILE A 230 11.99 -8.93 -15.73
C ILE A 230 11.73 -10.32 -16.34
N SER A 231 10.53 -10.86 -16.10
CA SER A 231 10.07 -12.12 -16.69
C SER A 231 8.64 -11.98 -17.19
N LEU A 232 8.26 -12.71 -18.24
CA LEU A 232 6.90 -12.66 -18.80
C LEU A 232 5.84 -12.96 -17.74
N ILE A 233 6.08 -13.98 -16.91
CA ILE A 233 5.17 -14.37 -15.83
C ILE A 233 5.11 -13.28 -14.75
N GLY A 234 6.27 -12.69 -14.38
CA GLY A 234 6.32 -11.56 -13.46
C GLY A 234 5.54 -10.34 -13.97
N THR A 235 5.70 -9.97 -15.24
CA THR A 235 4.97 -8.88 -15.88
C THR A 235 3.47 -9.14 -15.90
N PHE A 236 3.03 -10.38 -16.18
CA PHE A 236 1.62 -10.74 -16.08
C PHE A 236 1.07 -10.57 -14.66
N PHE A 237 1.78 -11.06 -13.64
CA PHE A 237 1.37 -10.88 -12.24
C PHE A 237 1.40 -9.41 -11.80
N SER A 238 2.30 -8.60 -12.37
CA SER A 238 2.32 -7.15 -12.14
C SER A 238 1.04 -6.47 -12.64
N GLY A 239 0.66 -6.76 -13.89
CA GLY A 239 -0.60 -6.27 -14.47
C GLY A 239 -1.82 -6.74 -13.68
N LEU A 240 -1.86 -8.02 -13.31
CA LEU A 240 -2.95 -8.59 -12.52
C LEU A 240 -3.04 -7.98 -11.10
N GLY A 241 -1.89 -7.72 -10.47
CA GLY A 241 -1.81 -7.03 -9.19
C GLY A 241 -2.37 -5.61 -9.28
N GLY A 242 -2.00 -4.87 -10.32
CA GLY A 242 -2.55 -3.55 -10.61
C GLY A 242 -4.06 -3.57 -10.94
N PHE A 243 -4.51 -4.55 -11.71
CA PHE A 243 -5.92 -4.75 -12.05
C PHE A 243 -6.78 -4.93 -10.80
N ILE A 244 -6.34 -5.74 -9.83
CA ILE A 244 -7.07 -5.99 -8.58
C ILE A 244 -7.21 -4.71 -7.74
N ILE A 245 -6.19 -3.85 -7.75
CA ILE A 245 -6.26 -2.54 -7.09
C ILE A 245 -7.27 -1.63 -7.81
N GLY A 246 -7.22 -1.57 -9.15
CA GLY A 246 -8.20 -0.84 -9.97
C GLY A 246 -9.63 -1.33 -9.77
N LEU A 247 -9.83 -2.65 -9.71
CA LEU A 247 -11.13 -3.27 -9.44
C LEU A 247 -11.64 -2.94 -8.03
N SER A 248 -10.76 -2.97 -7.02
CA SER A 248 -11.11 -2.58 -5.65
C SER A 248 -11.56 -1.13 -5.58
N TYR A 249 -10.83 -0.22 -6.24
CA TYR A 249 -11.20 1.19 -6.32
C TYR A 249 -12.55 1.35 -7.04
N TYR A 250 -12.72 0.71 -8.20
CA TYR A 250 -13.95 0.78 -8.99
C TYR A 250 -15.18 0.35 -8.17
N LEU A 251 -15.10 -0.80 -7.49
CA LEU A 251 -16.18 -1.27 -6.62
C LEU A 251 -16.42 -0.34 -5.43
N ALA A 252 -15.36 0.22 -4.84
CA ALA A 252 -15.48 1.17 -3.74
C ALA A 252 -16.18 2.48 -4.18
N VAL A 253 -15.86 3.00 -5.36
CA VAL A 253 -16.55 4.18 -5.92
C VAL A 253 -18.02 3.88 -6.15
N LEU A 254 -18.36 2.74 -6.75
CA LEU A 254 -19.76 2.38 -6.99
C LEU A 254 -20.57 2.22 -5.68
N TYR A 255 -19.91 1.84 -4.59
CA TYR A 255 -20.57 1.62 -3.30
C TYR A 255 -20.65 2.89 -2.44
N PHE A 256 -19.57 3.66 -2.35
CA PHE A 256 -19.44 4.79 -1.42
C PHE A 256 -19.67 6.16 -2.06
N ALA A 257 -19.53 6.32 -3.38
CA ALA A 257 -19.76 7.62 -4.01
C ALA A 257 -21.24 8.04 -3.89
N ASP A 258 -21.45 9.34 -3.85
CA ASP A 258 -22.80 9.90 -3.74
C ASP A 258 -23.68 9.46 -4.92
N ARG A 259 -24.83 8.85 -4.61
CA ARG A 259 -25.80 8.35 -5.60
C ARG A 259 -26.42 9.47 -6.44
N SER A 260 -26.38 10.71 -5.95
CA SER A 260 -26.83 11.88 -6.71
C SER A 260 -25.81 12.34 -7.75
N VAL A 261 -24.52 12.08 -7.52
CA VAL A 261 -23.41 12.54 -8.40
C VAL A 261 -23.00 11.46 -9.40
N LEU A 262 -22.95 10.19 -8.95
CA LEU A 262 -22.46 9.07 -9.75
C LEU A 262 -23.13 8.90 -11.12
N PRO A 263 -24.47 9.08 -11.29
CA PRO A 263 -25.13 8.95 -12.60
C PRO A 263 -24.73 10.02 -13.63
N TYR A 264 -24.23 11.16 -13.17
CA TYR A 264 -23.80 12.28 -14.03
C TYR A 264 -22.28 12.31 -14.21
N ALA A 265 -21.54 11.43 -13.52
CA ALA A 265 -20.11 11.32 -13.66
C ALA A 265 -19.75 10.48 -14.89
N PRO A 266 -18.58 10.69 -15.48
CA PRO A 266 -18.09 9.85 -16.55
C PRO A 266 -17.98 8.38 -16.15
N SER A 267 -17.86 7.50 -17.14
CA SER A 267 -17.63 6.08 -16.92
C SER A 267 -16.42 5.82 -16.01
N GLN A 268 -16.62 5.03 -14.94
CA GLN A 268 -15.58 4.74 -13.93
C GLN A 268 -14.75 3.46 -14.24
N TRP A 269 -15.15 2.67 -15.24
CA TRP A 269 -14.40 1.46 -15.66
C TRP A 269 -12.93 1.71 -16.04
N PRO A 270 -12.48 2.90 -16.50
CA PRO A 270 -11.06 3.13 -16.79
C PRO A 270 -10.16 2.93 -15.57
N LEU A 271 -10.69 2.97 -14.34
CA LEU A 271 -9.96 2.59 -13.12
C LEU A 271 -9.30 1.20 -13.23
N LEU A 272 -9.96 0.24 -13.91
CA LEU A 272 -9.43 -1.11 -14.15
C LEU A 272 -8.19 -1.06 -15.06
N VAL A 273 -8.26 -0.26 -16.13
CA VAL A 273 -7.18 -0.10 -17.11
C VAL A 273 -6.01 0.65 -16.48
N TYR A 274 -6.25 1.80 -15.86
CA TYR A 274 -5.19 2.58 -15.22
C TYR A 274 -4.60 1.87 -14.01
N GLY A 275 -5.40 1.08 -13.28
CA GLY A 275 -4.87 0.21 -12.23
C GLY A 275 -3.89 -0.82 -12.81
N THR A 276 -4.25 -1.47 -13.93
CA THR A 276 -3.39 -2.43 -14.65
C THR A 276 -2.12 -1.77 -15.18
N LEU A 277 -2.25 -0.61 -15.84
CA LEU A 277 -1.12 0.18 -16.34
C LEU A 277 -0.22 0.64 -15.19
N GLY A 278 -0.79 1.04 -14.06
CA GLY A 278 -0.05 1.43 -12.86
C GLY A 278 0.81 0.30 -12.31
N GLY A 279 0.29 -0.94 -12.31
CA GLY A 279 1.09 -2.12 -11.98
C GLY A 279 2.25 -2.32 -12.95
N LEU A 280 1.94 -2.39 -14.25
CA LEU A 280 2.94 -2.64 -15.29
C LEU A 280 4.04 -1.57 -15.32
N ILE A 281 3.66 -0.29 -15.46
CA ILE A 281 4.58 0.84 -15.54
C ILE A 281 5.38 0.96 -14.24
N GLY A 282 4.72 0.80 -13.08
CA GLY A 282 5.38 0.81 -11.79
C GLY A 282 6.48 -0.23 -11.67
N SER A 283 6.17 -1.50 -11.99
CA SER A 283 7.16 -2.59 -11.94
C SER A 283 8.29 -2.41 -12.96
N PHE A 284 8.02 -1.76 -14.10
CA PHE A 284 9.03 -1.45 -15.10
C PHE A 284 9.99 -0.35 -14.61
N ILE A 285 9.46 0.72 -14.00
CA ILE A 285 10.27 1.79 -13.40
C ILE A 285 11.14 1.24 -12.27
N ASP A 286 10.55 0.43 -11.38
CA ASP A 286 11.28 -0.21 -10.29
C ASP A 286 12.42 -1.09 -10.82
N SER A 287 12.12 -1.94 -11.80
CA SER A 287 13.13 -2.79 -12.45
C SER A 287 14.24 -1.99 -13.13
N LEU A 288 13.90 -0.89 -13.80
CA LEU A 288 14.88 -0.04 -14.48
C LEU A 288 15.81 0.64 -13.46
N MET A 289 15.24 1.16 -12.37
CA MET A 289 16.00 1.74 -11.26
C MET A 289 16.84 0.67 -10.55
N GLY A 290 16.31 -0.53 -10.35
CA GLY A 290 17.03 -1.65 -9.76
C GLY A 290 18.22 -2.08 -10.61
N ALA A 291 18.06 -2.20 -11.93
CA ALA A 291 19.16 -2.57 -12.82
C ALA A 291 20.27 -1.51 -12.92
N THR A 292 19.97 -0.24 -12.64
CA THR A 292 20.89 0.89 -12.83
C THR A 292 21.50 1.42 -11.53
N LEU A 293 20.70 1.50 -10.46
CA LEU A 293 21.02 2.19 -9.21
C LEU A 293 21.11 1.27 -7.99
N GLN A 294 20.75 -0.02 -8.10
CA GLN A 294 20.94 -1.01 -7.05
C GLN A 294 22.02 -2.03 -7.43
N TYR A 295 22.93 -2.31 -6.51
CA TYR A 295 23.97 -3.31 -6.74
C TYR A 295 23.38 -4.71 -6.69
N SER A 296 23.68 -5.54 -7.69
CA SER A 296 23.47 -6.98 -7.65
C SER A 296 24.77 -7.71 -7.95
N GLY A 297 25.17 -8.59 -7.04
CA GLY A 297 26.32 -9.48 -7.24
C GLY A 297 25.97 -10.93 -6.93
N LEU A 298 26.70 -11.86 -7.53
CA LEU A 298 26.60 -13.29 -7.29
C LEU A 298 27.71 -13.73 -6.34
N ASP A 299 27.35 -14.27 -5.18
CA ASP A 299 28.30 -14.88 -4.27
C ASP A 299 28.73 -16.27 -4.76
N LYS A 300 29.81 -16.80 -4.18
CA LYS A 300 30.38 -18.12 -4.52
C LYS A 300 29.38 -19.27 -4.35
N ASP A 301 28.43 -19.10 -3.45
CA ASP A 301 27.33 -20.06 -3.19
C ASP A 301 26.18 -19.96 -4.22
N GLY A 302 26.31 -19.12 -5.26
CA GLY A 302 25.30 -18.91 -6.28
C GLY A 302 24.10 -18.07 -5.82
N LYS A 303 24.22 -17.39 -4.67
CA LYS A 303 23.19 -16.49 -4.12
C LYS A 303 23.43 -15.06 -4.56
N ILE A 304 22.34 -14.31 -4.72
CA ILE A 304 22.42 -12.90 -5.08
C ILE A 304 22.56 -12.08 -3.80
N VAL A 305 23.52 -11.16 -3.82
CA VAL A 305 23.80 -10.24 -2.72
C VAL A 305 23.73 -8.79 -3.18
N SER A 306 23.25 -7.95 -2.28
CA SER A 306 23.04 -6.50 -2.44
C SER A 306 24.30 -5.66 -2.16
N HIS A 307 25.42 -6.28 -1.78
CA HIS A 307 26.65 -5.59 -1.41
C HIS A 307 27.87 -6.07 -2.21
N SER A 308 28.81 -5.15 -2.42
CA SER A 308 30.09 -5.44 -3.07
C SER A 308 31.06 -6.08 -2.07
N SER A 309 31.60 -7.25 -2.40
CA SER A 309 32.65 -7.93 -1.65
C SER A 309 33.63 -8.58 -2.61
N ILE A 310 34.85 -8.87 -2.16
CA ILE A 310 35.94 -9.46 -2.98
C ILE A 310 35.55 -10.85 -3.52
N SER A 311 34.66 -11.56 -2.83
CA SER A 311 34.16 -12.88 -3.24
C SER A 311 32.99 -12.83 -4.22
N VAL A 312 32.44 -11.64 -4.51
CA VAL A 312 31.16 -11.47 -5.19
C VAL A 312 31.39 -11.01 -6.64
N LYS A 313 30.85 -11.76 -7.60
CA LYS A 313 30.89 -11.39 -9.01
C LYS A 313 29.78 -10.39 -9.32
N HIS A 314 30.13 -9.17 -9.73
CA HIS A 314 29.15 -8.15 -10.12
C HIS A 314 28.28 -8.60 -11.31
N ILE A 315 26.97 -8.32 -11.23
CA ILE A 315 25.99 -8.58 -12.29
C ILE A 315 25.43 -7.27 -12.87
N SER A 316 24.89 -6.39 -12.01
CA SER A 316 24.18 -5.18 -12.45
C SER A 316 24.21 -4.05 -11.42
N GLY A 317 23.96 -2.83 -11.92
CA GLY A 317 23.78 -1.61 -11.16
C GLY A 317 24.99 -1.12 -10.37
N LYS A 318 24.76 -0.04 -9.60
CA LYS A 318 25.74 0.61 -8.71
C LYS A 318 25.18 0.58 -7.28
N ASN A 319 26.03 0.63 -6.26
CA ASN A 319 25.57 0.68 -4.87
C ASN A 319 25.19 2.12 -4.47
N ILE A 320 24.18 2.69 -5.13
CA ILE A 320 23.73 4.08 -4.91
C ILE A 320 22.46 4.09 -4.07
N LEU A 321 21.49 3.24 -4.41
CA LEU A 321 20.20 3.14 -3.74
C LEU A 321 19.96 1.74 -3.20
N ASP A 322 19.20 1.67 -2.12
CA ASP A 322 18.67 0.43 -1.57
C ASP A 322 17.23 0.17 -2.09
N ASN A 323 16.64 -0.96 -1.67
CA ASN A 323 15.28 -1.33 -2.07
C ASN A 323 14.22 -0.35 -1.56
N HIS A 324 14.39 0.18 -0.35
CA HIS A 324 13.46 1.14 0.23
C HIS A 324 13.45 2.48 -0.53
N SER A 325 14.63 2.97 -0.93
CA SER A 325 14.75 4.23 -1.69
C SER A 325 14.16 4.11 -3.09
N VAL A 326 14.39 2.99 -3.78
CA VAL A 326 13.79 2.77 -5.11
C VAL A 326 12.27 2.71 -5.01
N ASN A 327 11.71 1.94 -4.08
CA ASN A 327 10.27 1.90 -3.84
C ASN A 327 9.69 3.30 -3.56
N LEU A 328 10.34 4.10 -2.73
CA LEU A 328 9.90 5.46 -2.43
C LEU A 328 9.90 6.35 -3.70
N ILE A 329 10.96 6.31 -4.50
CA ILE A 329 11.03 7.10 -5.73
C ILE A 329 10.00 6.62 -6.75
N THR A 330 9.83 5.31 -6.92
CA THR A 330 8.82 4.72 -7.79
C THR A 330 7.42 5.18 -7.38
N THR A 331 7.08 5.17 -6.09
CA THR A 331 5.76 5.66 -5.63
C THR A 331 5.56 7.15 -5.89
N VAL A 332 6.59 7.99 -5.70
CA VAL A 332 6.53 9.41 -6.04
C VAL A 332 6.28 9.60 -7.53
N ILE A 333 7.04 8.93 -8.40
CA ILE A 333 6.87 9.01 -9.86
C ILE A 333 5.46 8.57 -10.25
N MET A 334 5.00 7.42 -9.74
CA MET A 334 3.69 6.86 -10.09
C MET A 334 2.53 7.70 -9.59
N GLY A 335 2.67 8.31 -8.41
CA GLY A 335 1.69 9.25 -7.85
C GLY A 335 1.51 10.52 -8.68
N LEU A 336 2.53 10.94 -9.44
CA LEU A 336 2.47 12.10 -10.35
C LEU A 336 2.11 11.69 -11.79
N LEU A 337 2.63 10.55 -12.26
CA LEU A 337 2.52 10.10 -13.63
C LEU A 337 1.12 9.59 -13.97
N MET A 338 0.56 8.72 -13.12
CA MET A 338 -0.77 8.13 -13.36
C MET A 338 -1.89 9.16 -13.53
N PRO A 339 -2.03 10.18 -12.66
CA PRO A 339 -3.06 11.19 -12.87
C PRO A 339 -2.79 12.09 -14.08
N THR A 340 -1.52 12.28 -14.46
CA THR A 340 -1.14 13.04 -15.65
C THR A 340 -1.47 12.31 -16.95
N ILE A 341 -1.35 10.98 -16.97
CA ILE A 341 -1.75 10.16 -18.12
C ILE A 341 -3.27 10.07 -18.19
N SER A 342 -3.94 9.81 -17.06
CA SER A 342 -5.37 9.55 -17.05
C SER A 342 -6.22 10.76 -17.42
N LYS A 343 -5.79 11.99 -17.06
CA LYS A 343 -6.55 13.20 -17.40
C LYS A 343 -6.78 13.39 -18.90
N ASN A 344 -5.83 12.97 -19.74
CA ASN A 344 -5.87 13.21 -21.19
C ASN A 344 -6.70 12.14 -21.92
N LEU A 345 -6.96 11.02 -21.27
CA LEU A 345 -7.45 9.79 -21.89
C LEU A 345 -8.69 9.24 -21.15
N TRP A 346 -9.24 9.98 -20.19
CA TRP A 346 -10.49 9.59 -19.53
C TRP A 346 -11.66 9.79 -20.49
N PRO A 347 -12.55 8.79 -20.66
CA PRO A 347 -13.75 8.95 -21.48
C PRO A 347 -14.58 10.10 -20.93
N MET A 348 -14.94 11.07 -21.78
CA MET A 348 -15.72 12.24 -21.38
C MET A 348 -17.25 12.03 -21.56
N TYR A 349 -17.67 10.82 -21.92
CA TYR A 349 -19.05 10.48 -22.26
C TYR A 349 -19.51 9.22 -21.53
#